data_AF-A0A915K2W9-F1
#
_entry.id   AF-A0A915K2W9-F1
#
_cell.length_a   1.000
_cell.length_b   1.000
_cell.length_c   1.000
_cell.angle_alpha   90.00
_cell.angle_beta   90.00
_cell.angle_gamma   90.00
#
_symmetry.space_group_name_H-M   'P 1'
#
loop_
_entity.id
_entity.type
_entity.pdbx_description
1 polymer ?
#
loop_
_entity_poly.entity_id
_entity_poly.type
_entity_poly.pdbx_seq_one_letter_code
_entity_poly.pdbx_strand_id
1 'polypeptide(L)'
;MVQESVTSALKDADLKYADVQQAVAAFLFGETCSGQRALYPLGMTGIPIYNVNNACASGSSALNIARQIIQSGNSNCVLAVGFEKMKPGSLENAGMK
;
A
#
# COMPACT_ATOMS: atom_id res chain seq x y z
N MET A 1 7.24 5.07 9.09
CA MET A 1 5.87 5.25 8.58
C MET A 1 5.28 3.92 8.13
N VAL A 2 5.50 3.44 6.90
CA VAL A 2 4.82 2.22 6.40
C VAL A 2 5.09 0.98 7.25
N GLN A 3 6.36 0.68 7.54
CA GLN A 3 6.73 -0.48 8.35
C GLN A 3 6.02 -0.51 9.70
N GLU A 4 6.00 0.62 10.41
CA GLU A 4 5.34 0.77 11.71
C GLU A 4 3.83 0.57 11.59
N SER A 5 3.16 1.29 10.68
CA SER A 5 1.71 1.21 10.50
C SER A 5 1.25 -0.20 10.11
N VAL A 6 1.98 -0.87 9.21
CA VAL A 6 1.66 -2.25 8.81
C VAL A 6 1.93 -3.22 9.94
N THR A 7 3.02 -3.06 10.69
CA THR A 7 3.33 -3.95 11.83
C THR A 7 2.25 -3.87 12.91
N SER A 8 1.77 -2.66 13.23
CA SER A 8 0.67 -2.46 14.17
C SER A 8 -0.63 -3.09 13.65
N ALA A 9 -0.99 -2.86 12.38
CA ALA A 9 -2.20 -3.42 11.79
C ALA A 9 -2.19 -4.97 11.76
N LEU A 10 -1.04 -5.57 11.45
CA LEU A 10 -0.87 -7.02 11.47
C LEU A 10 -0.99 -7.58 12.89
N LYS A 11 -0.39 -6.90 13.87
CA LYS A 11 -0.48 -7.29 15.28
C LYS A 11 -1.93 -7.21 15.79
N ASP A 12 -2.65 -6.16 15.44
CA ASP A 12 -4.06 -5.98 15.82
C ASP A 12 -4.97 -7.05 15.20
N ALA A 13 -4.58 -7.60 14.04
CA ALA A 13 -5.27 -8.69 13.35
C ALA A 13 -4.79 -10.09 13.76
N ASP A 14 -3.80 -10.21 14.67
CA ASP A 14 -3.11 -11.47 15.01
C ASP A 14 -2.55 -12.22 13.78
N LEU A 15 -2.01 -11.46 12.82
CA LEU A 15 -1.42 -11.96 11.59
C LEU A 15 0.07 -11.64 11.50
N LYS A 16 0.80 -12.45 10.73
CA LYS A 16 2.17 -12.18 10.33
C LYS A 16 2.18 -11.65 8.89
N TYR A 17 3.23 -10.93 8.51
CA TYR A 17 3.38 -10.47 7.13
C TYR A 17 3.45 -11.64 6.13
N ALA A 18 3.91 -12.81 6.56
CA ALA A 18 3.92 -14.03 5.76
C ALA A 18 2.51 -14.58 5.42
N ASP A 19 1.47 -14.18 6.17
CA ASP A 19 0.09 -14.59 5.91
C ASP A 19 -0.57 -13.75 4.81
N VAL A 20 0.01 -12.57 4.51
CA VAL A 20 -0.45 -11.69 3.43
C VAL A 20 -0.11 -12.32 2.09
N GLN A 21 -1.10 -12.46 1.22
CA GLN A 21 -0.95 -13.11 -0.09
C GLN A 21 -0.77 -12.13 -1.24
N GLN A 22 -1.32 -10.91 -1.12
CA GLN A 22 -1.15 -9.82 -2.08
C GLN A 22 -1.18 -8.47 -1.35
N ALA A 23 -0.58 -7.44 -1.93
CA ALA A 23 -0.65 -6.09 -1.38
C ALA A 23 -1.03 -5.04 -2.43
N VAL A 24 -1.80 -4.03 -2.02
CA VAL A 24 -2.17 -2.86 -2.82
C VAL A 24 -1.62 -1.62 -2.11
N ALA A 25 -0.62 -0.99 -2.72
CA ALA A 25 0.09 0.16 -2.19
C ALA A 25 -0.36 1.44 -2.89
N ALA A 26 -1.02 2.33 -2.14
CA ALA A 26 -1.49 3.63 -2.57
C ALA A 26 -0.51 4.75 -2.19
N PHE A 27 -0.12 5.55 -3.18
CA PHE A 27 0.67 6.76 -2.99
C PHE A 27 0.47 7.70 -4.20
N LEU A 28 0.64 9.00 -3.99
CA LEU A 28 0.60 10.01 -5.04
C LEU A 28 2.00 10.43 -5.45
N PHE A 29 2.85 10.82 -4.49
CA PHE A 29 4.22 11.29 -4.76
C PHE A 29 5.25 10.22 -4.41
N GLY A 30 5.50 9.32 -5.37
CA GLY A 30 6.52 8.28 -5.24
C GLY A 30 7.11 7.87 -6.58
N GLU A 31 8.35 7.41 -6.55
CA GLU A 31 9.04 6.85 -7.71
C GLU A 31 8.42 5.50 -8.10
N THR A 32 8.81 5.01 -9.28
CA THR A 32 8.49 3.64 -9.69
C THR A 32 8.89 2.65 -8.59
N CYS A 33 8.04 1.66 -8.35
CA CYS A 33 8.24 0.63 -7.33
C CYS A 33 8.25 1.12 -5.85
N SER A 34 7.64 2.27 -5.55
CA SER A 34 7.56 2.77 -4.17
C SER A 34 6.84 1.82 -3.20
N GLY A 35 5.79 1.12 -3.63
CA GLY A 35 5.09 0.13 -2.79
C GLY A 35 5.98 -1.06 -2.43
N GLN A 36 6.75 -1.59 -3.39
CA GLN A 36 7.75 -2.63 -3.15
C GLN A 36 8.79 -2.17 -2.12
N ARG A 37 9.39 -0.99 -2.35
CA ARG A 37 10.38 -0.41 -1.44
C ARG A 37 9.82 -0.19 -0.03
N ALA A 38 8.55 0.20 0.08
CA ALA A 38 7.90 0.42 1.36
C ALA A 38 7.61 -0.89 2.12
N LEU A 39 7.35 -1.99 1.40
CA LEU A 39 6.98 -3.27 2.00
C LEU A 39 8.13 -4.25 2.20
N TYR A 40 9.22 -4.18 1.41
CA TYR A 40 10.37 -5.09 1.56
C TYR A 40 11.01 -5.13 2.96
N PRO A 41 11.06 -4.03 3.74
CA PRO A 41 11.54 -4.09 5.12
C PRO A 41 10.68 -4.94 6.06
N LEU A 42 9.41 -5.22 5.71
CA LEU A 42 8.53 -6.11 6.48
C LEU A 42 8.77 -7.59 6.14
N GLY A 43 9.28 -7.86 4.95
CA GLY A 43 9.62 -9.19 4.49
C GLY A 43 9.66 -9.29 2.96
N MET A 44 10.51 -10.17 2.43
CA MET A 44 10.58 -10.49 1.00
C MET A 44 9.84 -11.79 0.73
N THR A 45 8.51 -11.77 0.85
CA THR A 45 7.63 -12.95 0.75
C THR A 45 7.35 -13.38 -0.69
N GLY A 46 7.70 -12.56 -1.68
CA GLY A 46 7.42 -12.83 -3.10
C GLY A 46 5.97 -12.57 -3.52
N ILE A 47 5.16 -11.97 -2.66
CA ILE A 47 3.78 -11.63 -2.99
C ILE A 47 3.69 -10.55 -4.07
N PRO A 48 2.66 -10.57 -4.93
CA PRO A 48 2.40 -9.47 -5.86
C PRO A 48 2.04 -8.20 -5.10
N ILE A 49 2.61 -7.08 -5.55
CA ILE A 49 2.40 -5.74 -5.00
C ILE A 49 1.92 -4.82 -6.12
N TYR A 50 0.69 -4.32 -6.00
CA TYR A 50 0.11 -3.38 -6.95
C TYR A 50 0.31 -1.95 -6.46
N ASN A 51 0.97 -1.12 -7.26
CA ASN A 51 1.08 0.32 -6.99
C ASN A 51 -0.13 1.03 -7.62
N VAL A 52 -0.90 1.75 -6.82
CA VAL A 52 -2.11 2.44 -7.27
C VAL A 52 -2.04 3.93 -6.97
N ASN A 53 -2.43 4.72 -7.96
CA ASN A 53 -2.52 6.17 -7.86
C ASN A 53 -3.83 6.61 -8.50
N ASN A 54 -4.67 7.21 -7.68
CA ASN A 54 -5.93 7.87 -8.06
C ASN A 54 -6.09 9.18 -7.29
N ALA A 55 -5.01 9.98 -7.26
CA ALA A 55 -4.95 11.24 -6.53
C ALA A 55 -5.40 11.09 -5.06
N CYS A 56 -6.26 11.99 -4.57
CA CYS A 56 -6.78 11.95 -3.20
C CYS A 56 -7.58 10.67 -2.88
N ALA A 57 -8.09 9.98 -3.90
CA ALA A 57 -8.88 8.76 -3.73
C ALA A 57 -8.03 7.48 -3.70
N SER A 58 -6.70 7.58 -3.80
CA SER A 58 -5.79 6.41 -3.89
C SER A 58 -6.00 5.41 -2.76
N GLY A 59 -6.20 5.88 -1.51
CA GLY A 59 -6.48 5.00 -0.37
C GLY A 59 -7.78 4.21 -0.52
N SER A 60 -8.87 4.87 -0.93
CA SER A 60 -10.15 4.21 -1.18
C SER A 60 -10.08 3.26 -2.37
N SER A 61 -9.33 3.61 -3.42
CA SER A 61 -9.08 2.72 -4.55
C SER A 61 -8.30 1.48 -4.13
N ALA A 62 -7.28 1.61 -3.28
CA ALA A 62 -6.54 0.46 -2.75
C ALA A 62 -7.44 -0.48 -1.94
N LEU A 63 -8.30 0.07 -1.08
CA LEU A 63 -9.24 -0.73 -0.30
C LEU A 63 -10.28 -1.43 -1.18
N ASN A 64 -10.81 -0.73 -2.19
CA ASN A 64 -11.77 -1.30 -3.13
C ASN A 64 -11.15 -2.45 -3.96
N ILE A 65 -9.91 -2.27 -4.43
CA ILE A 65 -9.17 -3.32 -5.16
C ILE A 65 -8.89 -4.51 -4.23
N ALA A 66 -8.44 -4.28 -2.99
CA ALA A 66 -8.21 -5.35 -2.03
C ALA A 66 -9.49 -6.15 -1.75
N ARG A 67 -10.64 -5.48 -1.61
CA ARG A 67 -11.95 -6.13 -1.51
C ARG A 67 -12.26 -6.99 -2.74
N GLN A 68 -12.03 -6.48 -3.94
CA GLN A 68 -12.26 -7.24 -5.18
C GLN A 68 -11.39 -8.49 -5.26
N ILE A 69 -10.12 -8.41 -4.84
CA ILE A 69 -9.21 -9.57 -4.77
C ILE A 69 -9.80 -10.64 -3.84
N ILE A 70 -10.24 -10.26 -2.64
CA ILE A 70 -10.90 -11.20 -1.70
C ILE A 70 -12.19 -11.78 -2.31
N GLN A 71 -13.06 -10.94 -2.86
CA GLN A 71 -14.35 -11.37 -3.42
C GLN A 71 -14.21 -12.30 -4.63
N SER A 72 -13.14 -12.14 -5.41
CA SER A 72 -12.85 -13.00 -6.55
C SER A 72 -12.34 -14.40 -6.14
N GLY A 73 -11.97 -14.61 -4.88
CA GLY A 73 -11.33 -15.85 -4.42
C GLY A 73 -9.83 -15.94 -4.75
N ASN A 74 -9.23 -14.89 -5.32
CA ASN A 74 -7.80 -14.86 -5.66
C ASN A 74 -6.90 -14.85 -4.42
N SER A 75 -7.40 -14.41 -3.26
CA SER A 75 -6.69 -14.44 -1.98
C SER A 75 -7.66 -14.39 -0.80
N ASN A 76 -7.20 -14.86 0.35
CA ASN A 76 -7.89 -14.82 1.64
C ASN A 76 -7.35 -13.72 2.56
N CYS A 77 -6.11 -13.26 2.34
CA CYS A 77 -5.50 -12.16 3.08
C CYS A 77 -4.79 -11.20 2.14
N VAL A 78 -5.21 -9.93 2.15
CA VAL A 78 -4.69 -8.87 1.28
C VAL A 78 -4.40 -7.64 2.11
N LEU A 79 -3.22 -7.05 1.92
CA LEU A 79 -2.81 -5.81 2.59
C LEU A 79 -3.13 -4.60 1.70
N ALA A 80 -4.03 -3.73 2.14
CA ALA A 80 -4.17 -2.39 1.56
C ALA A 80 -3.36 -1.39 2.41
N VAL A 81 -2.43 -0.66 1.79
CA VAL A 81 -1.59 0.30 2.49
C VAL A 81 -1.55 1.62 1.72
N GLY A 82 -1.72 2.73 2.44
CA GLY A 82 -1.59 4.07 1.89
C GLY A 82 -0.45 4.81 2.58
N PHE A 83 0.38 5.52 1.83
CA PHE A 83 1.44 6.34 2.40
C PHE A 83 1.73 7.56 1.54
N GLU A 84 2.14 8.64 2.21
CA GLU A 84 2.48 9.87 1.52
C GLU A 84 3.49 10.69 2.33
N LYS A 85 4.38 11.41 1.65
CA LYS A 85 5.24 12.42 2.27
C LYS A 85 5.22 13.69 1.44
N MET A 86 4.29 14.58 1.77
CA MET A 86 4.13 15.85 1.08
C MET A 86 5.23 16.85 1.50
N LYS A 87 5.75 17.60 0.53
CA LYS A 87 6.55 18.79 0.83
C LYS A 87 5.62 19.94 1.24
N PRO A 88 6.05 20.85 2.14
CA PRO A 88 5.29 22.06 2.42
C PRO A 88 5.09 22.90 1.15
N GLY A 89 3.88 23.43 0.95
CA GLY A 89 3.54 24.31 -0.18
C GLY A 89 2.24 23.92 -0.89
N SER A 90 1.85 24.73 -1.90
CA SER A 90 0.75 24.40 -2.80
C SER A 90 1.10 23.21 -3.69
N LEU A 91 0.10 22.40 -4.07
CA LEU A 91 0.25 21.26 -4.99
C LEU A 91 0.84 21.69 -6.35
N GLU A 92 0.57 22.92 -6.78
CA GLU A 92 1.15 23.51 -8.00
C GLU A 92 2.68 23.61 -7.96
N ASN A 93 3.25 23.83 -6.77
CA ASN A 93 4.69 23.98 -6.57
C ASN A 93 5.38 22.64 -6.24
N ALA A 94 4.64 21.54 -6.10
CA ALA A 94 5.16 20.23 -5.73
C ALA A 94 5.91 19.52 -6.87
N GLY A 95 6.03 20.17 -8.05
CA GLY A 95 6.79 19.65 -9.17
C GLY A 95 6.00 18.66 -10.02
N MET A 96 4.81 19.07 -10.49
CA MET A 96 4.27 18.52 -11.74
C MET A 96 5.17 19.00 -12.89
N LYS A 97 6.31 18.34 -13.07
CA LYS A 97 7.08 18.35 -14.31
C LYS A 97 7.19 16.92 -14.80
#